data_AF-X8AFC2-F1
#
_entry.id   AF-X8AFC2-F1
#
_cell.length_a   1.000
_cell.length_b   1.000
_cell.length_c   1.000
_cell.angle_alpha   90.00
_cell.angle_beta   90.00
_cell.angle_gamma   90.00
#
_symmetry.space_group_name_H-M   'P 1'
#
loop_
_entity.id
_entity.type
_entity.pdbx_description
1 polymer ?
#
loop_
_entity_poly.entity_id
_entity_poly.type
_entity_poly.pdbx_seq_one_letter_code
_entity_poly.pdbx_strand_id
1 'polypeptide(L)'
;MSQQRNTSGDGDKRRVHGLATRAIHAGYPPDPLTGAVNPAINTSSTFAQDGVGILRGGFDYSRSGNPTRAALEAALAAVEQGRFCRAFSSGMAATDCALRALLRPGDHVVIPDDAYGGTFRLIDKVFTEWGVDYTPVALADLDAVRDAITPRTRLIWVETPTNPLLSIADIGAIADIARPRSVKVLVDNTFASPAVQQPLALGADVVLHSTTKYIGGHSDVVGGALVTDDEELDAAFGFLQNGAGAVPARSTYT
;
A
#
# COMPACT_ATOMS: atom_id res chain seq x y z
N MET A 1 40.58 17.33 30.69
CA MET A 1 39.95 16.56 29.59
C MET A 1 39.05 15.52 30.21
N SER A 2 37.76 15.82 30.35
CA SER A 2 36.79 14.98 31.06
C SER A 2 36.33 13.86 30.14
N GLN A 3 36.77 12.62 30.41
CA GLN A 3 36.14 11.42 29.88
C GLN A 3 34.79 11.24 30.57
N GLN A 4 33.69 11.27 29.81
CA GLN A 4 32.44 10.67 30.23
C GLN A 4 32.29 9.32 29.54
N ARG A 5 32.50 8.26 30.32
CA ARG A 5 31.89 6.95 30.07
C ARG A 5 30.38 7.15 30.11
N ASN A 6 29.67 6.67 29.09
CA ASN A 6 28.24 6.48 29.21
C ASN A 6 27.94 4.99 29.00
N THR A 7 27.43 4.40 30.07
CA THR A 7 26.90 3.05 30.16
C THR A 7 25.61 2.95 29.35
N SER A 8 25.59 2.20 28.26
CA SER A 8 24.36 1.88 27.53
C SER A 8 23.88 0.49 27.90
N GLY A 9 23.23 0.40 29.06
CA GLY A 9 22.07 -0.46 29.22
C GLY A 9 20.85 0.44 29.15
N ASP A 10 20.08 0.37 28.07
CA ASP A 10 18.69 0.87 28.10
C ASP A 10 17.86 0.12 27.07
N GLY A 11 16.67 -0.29 27.51
CA GLY A 11 15.73 -1.08 26.74
C GLY A 11 15.28 -0.34 25.49
N ASP A 12 15.09 -1.12 24.42
CA ASP A 12 14.45 -0.70 23.18
C ASP A 12 12.98 -0.34 23.42
N LYS A 13 12.74 0.78 24.09
CA LYS A 13 11.47 1.50 24.01
C LYS A 13 11.47 2.12 22.63
N ARG A 14 10.86 1.44 21.65
CA ARG A 14 10.58 2.00 20.31
C ARG A 14 10.06 3.43 20.49
N ARG A 15 10.91 4.43 20.25
CA ARG A 15 10.48 5.82 20.25
C ARG A 15 9.45 5.94 19.14
N VAL A 16 8.23 6.28 19.50
CA VAL A 16 7.18 6.58 18.52
C VAL A 16 7.58 7.89 17.85
N HIS A 17 8.22 7.79 16.69
CA HIS A 17 8.62 8.94 15.89
C HIS A 17 7.41 9.51 15.15
N GLY A 18 7.30 10.85 15.09
CA GLY A 18 6.22 11.52 14.34
C GLY A 18 6.36 11.38 12.82
N LEU A 19 5.32 11.77 12.08
CA LEU A 19 5.24 11.63 10.61
C LEU A 19 6.48 12.20 9.90
N ALA A 20 6.89 13.44 10.22
CA ALA A 20 8.03 14.07 9.58
C ALA A 20 9.33 13.29 9.77
N THR A 21 9.56 12.75 10.97
CA THR A 21 10.74 11.91 11.23
C THR A 21 10.67 10.61 10.44
N ARG A 22 9.50 9.96 10.37
CA ARG A 22 9.32 8.73 9.58
C ARG A 22 9.54 8.99 8.09
N ALA A 23 8.99 10.08 7.55
CA ALA A 23 9.13 10.45 6.15
C ALA A 23 10.59 10.70 5.72
N ILE A 24 11.46 11.16 6.64
CA ILE A 24 12.86 11.50 6.33
C ILE A 24 13.86 10.39 6.68
N HIS A 25 13.50 9.46 7.57
CA HIS A 25 14.47 8.48 8.11
C HIS A 25 14.03 7.01 8.03
N ALA A 26 12.75 6.72 7.77
CA ALA A 26 12.29 5.34 7.79
C ALA A 26 12.75 4.57 6.54
N GLY A 27 13.18 3.32 6.74
CA GLY A 27 13.40 2.37 5.66
C GLY A 27 14.79 2.36 5.04
N TYR A 28 15.68 3.28 5.43
CA TYR A 28 17.05 3.32 4.92
C TYR A 28 18.06 3.80 5.97
N PRO A 29 18.82 2.90 6.61
CA PRO A 29 20.00 3.31 7.36
C PRO A 29 21.09 3.82 6.39
N PRO A 30 22.07 4.59 6.88
CA PRO A 30 23.24 4.94 6.08
C PRO A 30 23.88 3.70 5.46
N ASP A 31 24.28 3.80 4.19
CA ASP A 31 24.83 2.69 3.44
C ASP A 31 26.08 2.12 4.15
N PRO A 32 26.15 0.81 4.45
CA PRO A 32 27.23 0.24 5.26
C PRO A 32 28.58 0.21 4.52
N LEU A 33 28.59 0.31 3.19
CA LEU A 33 29.82 0.29 2.40
C LEU A 33 30.45 1.68 2.27
N THR A 34 29.63 2.69 2.01
CA THR A 34 30.06 4.05 1.63
C THR A 34 29.72 5.12 2.66
N GLY A 35 28.79 4.85 3.58
CA GLY A 35 28.25 5.83 4.52
C GLY A 35 27.25 6.81 3.89
N ALA A 36 26.79 6.58 2.66
CA ALA A 36 25.80 7.43 2.01
C ALA A 36 24.52 7.53 2.84
N VAL A 37 24.06 8.77 3.09
CA VAL A 37 22.86 9.03 3.90
C VAL A 37 21.58 8.80 3.10
N ASN A 38 21.61 9.10 1.80
CA ASN A 38 20.48 8.85 0.90
C ASN A 38 20.63 7.48 0.24
N PRO A 39 19.52 6.72 0.05
CA PRO A 39 19.54 5.47 -0.70
C PRO A 39 20.13 5.65 -2.09
N ALA A 40 21.06 4.78 -2.48
CA ALA A 40 21.58 4.77 -3.84
C ALA A 40 20.54 4.24 -4.83
N ILE A 41 20.49 4.81 -6.03
CA ILE A 41 19.67 4.30 -7.12
C ILE A 41 20.35 3.05 -7.71
N ASN A 42 19.81 1.87 -7.39
CA ASN A 42 20.28 0.61 -7.95
C ASN A 42 19.56 0.27 -9.26
N THR A 43 20.28 0.33 -10.37
CA THR A 43 19.75 0.05 -11.72
C THR A 43 20.02 -1.37 -12.22
N SER A 44 20.69 -2.21 -11.43
CA SER A 44 20.99 -3.59 -11.81
C SER A 44 19.72 -4.40 -11.96
N SER A 45 19.69 -5.28 -12.96
CA SER A 45 18.60 -6.24 -13.14
C SER A 45 18.80 -7.51 -12.31
N THR A 46 20.04 -7.90 -12.02
CA THR A 46 20.40 -9.14 -11.32
C THR A 46 21.47 -8.88 -10.25
N PHE A 47 21.50 -9.73 -9.23
CA PHE A 47 22.42 -9.64 -8.10
C PHE A 47 23.16 -10.96 -7.92
N ALA A 48 24.44 -10.87 -7.54
CA ALA A 48 25.24 -12.07 -7.25
C ALA A 48 24.71 -12.79 -6.01
N GLN A 49 24.59 -14.11 -6.09
CA GLN A 49 24.21 -14.98 -4.98
C GLN A 49 25.46 -15.61 -4.34
N ASP A 50 25.40 -15.91 -3.04
CA ASP A 50 26.50 -16.57 -2.31
C ASP A 50 26.48 -18.11 -2.46
N GLY A 51 25.50 -18.61 -3.21
CA GLY A 51 25.25 -20.01 -3.53
C GLY A 51 23.88 -20.14 -4.19
N VAL A 52 23.55 -21.31 -4.74
CA VAL A 52 22.24 -21.54 -5.36
C VAL A 52 21.13 -21.33 -4.31
N GLY A 53 20.31 -20.30 -4.49
CA GLY A 53 19.23 -19.95 -3.57
C GLY A 53 19.68 -19.21 -2.31
N ILE A 54 20.96 -18.84 -2.21
CA ILE A 54 21.51 -18.07 -1.08
C ILE A 54 21.66 -16.61 -1.51
N LEU A 55 20.62 -15.83 -1.25
CA LEU A 55 20.53 -14.44 -1.69
C LEU A 55 21.45 -13.54 -0.85
N ARG A 56 22.28 -12.73 -1.52
CA ARG A 56 23.05 -11.68 -0.85
C ARG A 56 22.15 -10.47 -0.62
N GLY A 57 21.87 -10.16 0.64
CA GLY A 57 21.01 -9.02 0.99
C GLY A 57 19.56 -9.17 0.55
N GLY A 58 19.10 -10.40 0.27
CA GLY A 58 17.70 -10.69 -0.07
C GLY A 58 17.29 -10.41 -1.52
N PHE A 59 18.24 -10.13 -2.42
CA PHE A 59 17.95 -9.84 -3.82
C PHE A 59 18.64 -10.83 -4.78
N ASP A 60 17.90 -11.28 -5.79
CA ASP A 60 18.40 -12.01 -6.96
C ASP A 60 18.06 -11.28 -8.27
N TYR A 61 16.82 -10.82 -8.42
CA TYR A 61 16.29 -10.24 -9.63
C TYR A 61 15.41 -9.03 -9.32
N SER A 62 15.67 -7.91 -10.01
CA SER A 62 15.12 -6.60 -9.66
C SER A 62 13.58 -6.50 -9.70
N ARG A 63 12.92 -7.31 -10.53
CA ARG A 63 11.44 -7.40 -10.55
C ARG A 63 10.92 -7.96 -9.22
N SER A 64 11.56 -9.01 -8.71
CA SER A 64 11.20 -9.66 -7.45
C SER A 64 11.51 -8.76 -6.26
N GLY A 65 12.65 -8.08 -6.27
CA GLY A 65 13.05 -7.10 -5.26
C GLY A 65 14.30 -6.33 -5.67
N ASN A 66 14.42 -5.07 -5.24
CA ASN A 66 15.67 -4.32 -5.38
C ASN A 66 15.84 -3.31 -4.23
N PRO A 67 17.09 -2.91 -3.91
CA PRO A 67 17.37 -2.01 -2.78
C PRO A 67 16.61 -0.68 -2.82
N THR A 68 16.53 -0.03 -3.99
CA THR A 68 15.85 1.26 -4.15
C THR A 68 14.37 1.16 -3.83
N ARG A 69 13.68 0.15 -4.38
CA ARG A 69 12.25 -0.08 -4.13
C ARG A 69 11.99 -0.50 -2.68
N ALA A 70 12.88 -1.31 -2.09
CA ALA A 70 12.76 -1.73 -0.70
C ALA A 70 12.81 -0.53 0.27
N ALA A 71 13.68 0.45 0.01
CA ALA A 71 13.72 1.68 0.79
C ALA A 71 12.42 2.49 0.68
N LEU A 72 11.86 2.63 -0.53
CA LEU A 72 10.55 3.26 -0.73
C LEU A 72 9.43 2.53 0.00
N GLU A 73 9.34 1.21 -0.18
CA GLU A 73 8.32 0.37 0.44
C GLU A 73 8.37 0.51 1.97
N ALA A 74 9.57 0.46 2.56
CA ALA A 74 9.72 0.65 4.00
C ALA A 74 9.36 2.08 4.48
N ALA A 75 9.69 3.12 3.70
CA ALA A 75 9.29 4.50 4.02
C ALA A 75 7.76 4.68 3.96
N LEU A 76 7.12 4.17 2.91
CA LEU A 76 5.66 4.22 2.72
C LEU A 76 4.91 3.47 3.82
N ALA A 77 5.36 2.26 4.18
CA ALA A 77 4.82 1.50 5.30
C ALA A 77 4.89 2.33 6.60
N ALA A 78 6.04 2.95 6.87
CA ALA A 78 6.22 3.74 8.09
C ALA A 78 5.36 5.00 8.15
N VAL A 79 5.18 5.73 7.05
CA VAL A 79 4.32 6.95 7.05
C VAL A 79 2.84 6.60 7.19
N GLU A 80 2.39 5.47 6.63
CA GLU A 80 1.03 4.92 6.81
C GLU A 80 0.85 4.14 8.12
N GLN A 81 1.90 4.02 8.93
CA GLN A 81 1.91 3.21 10.16
C GLN A 81 1.51 1.75 9.94
N GLY A 82 1.75 1.23 8.73
CA GLY A 82 1.57 -0.17 8.40
C GLY A 82 2.86 -0.97 8.54
N ARG A 83 2.73 -2.30 8.56
CA ARG A 83 3.87 -3.24 8.64
C ARG A 83 4.51 -3.53 7.29
N PHE A 84 3.70 -3.62 6.24
CA PHE A 84 4.15 -4.05 4.92
C PHE A 84 3.69 -3.08 3.84
N CYS A 85 4.52 -2.90 2.82
CA CYS A 85 4.17 -2.11 1.65
C CYS A 85 4.74 -2.75 0.38
N ARG A 86 3.96 -2.68 -0.71
CA ARG A 86 4.37 -3.09 -2.06
C ARG A 86 4.18 -1.94 -3.02
N ALA A 87 5.23 -1.57 -3.75
CA ALA A 87 5.20 -0.48 -4.73
C ALA A 87 4.94 -1.02 -6.15
N PHE A 88 4.13 -0.29 -6.92
CA PHE A 88 3.64 -0.68 -8.25
C PHE A 88 3.91 0.41 -9.28
N SER A 89 3.87 0.04 -10.57
CA SER A 89 4.11 0.95 -11.69
C SER A 89 3.08 2.07 -11.85
N SER A 90 1.92 1.96 -11.20
CA SER A 90 0.87 2.98 -11.15
C SER A 90 -0.12 2.68 -10.03
N GLY A 91 -0.96 3.65 -9.66
CA GLY A 91 -2.12 3.41 -8.79
C GLY A 91 -3.02 2.30 -9.35
N MET A 92 -3.26 2.27 -10.67
CA MET A 92 -4.07 1.23 -11.30
C MET A 92 -3.44 -0.17 -11.25
N ALA A 93 -2.10 -0.26 -11.27
CA ALA A 93 -1.40 -1.53 -11.08
C ALA A 93 -1.54 -2.04 -9.64
N ALA A 94 -1.52 -1.13 -8.65
CA ALA A 94 -1.85 -1.45 -7.27
C ALA A 94 -3.32 -1.89 -7.13
N THR A 95 -4.26 -1.18 -7.77
CA THR A 95 -5.70 -1.53 -7.81
C THR A 95 -5.91 -2.93 -8.38
N ASP A 96 -5.36 -3.23 -9.55
CA ASP A 96 -5.48 -4.56 -10.19
C ASP A 96 -4.90 -5.67 -9.33
N CYS A 97 -3.73 -5.44 -8.71
CA CYS A 97 -3.12 -6.38 -7.77
C CYS A 97 -4.03 -6.64 -6.55
N ALA A 98 -4.56 -5.59 -5.92
CA ALA A 98 -5.42 -5.71 -4.75
C ALA A 98 -6.71 -6.48 -5.09
N LEU A 99 -7.36 -6.14 -6.20
CA LEU A 99 -8.57 -6.83 -6.64
C LEU A 99 -8.31 -8.31 -6.95
N ARG A 100 -7.21 -8.66 -7.64
CA ARG A 100 -6.83 -10.07 -7.90
C ARG A 100 -6.46 -10.83 -6.64
N ALA A 101 -5.84 -10.18 -5.66
CA ALA A 101 -5.48 -10.81 -4.40
C ALA A 101 -6.75 -11.16 -3.60
N LEU A 102 -7.68 -10.22 -3.50
CA LEU A 102 -8.84 -10.26 -2.61
C LEU A 102 -10.07 -10.96 -3.21
N LEU A 103 -10.21 -11.00 -4.53
CA LEU A 103 -11.43 -11.46 -5.20
C LEU A 103 -11.17 -12.69 -6.06
N ARG A 104 -12.21 -13.51 -6.18
CA ARG A 104 -12.31 -14.68 -7.06
C ARG A 104 -13.62 -14.62 -7.86
N PRO A 105 -13.73 -15.33 -8.99
CA PRO A 105 -14.99 -15.48 -9.69
C PRO A 105 -16.11 -15.91 -8.74
N GLY A 106 -17.25 -15.21 -8.78
CA GLY A 106 -18.40 -15.39 -7.90
C GLY A 106 -18.43 -14.44 -6.70
N ASP A 107 -17.34 -13.75 -6.39
CA ASP A 107 -17.30 -12.76 -5.31
C ASP A 107 -18.01 -11.44 -5.67
N HIS A 108 -18.24 -10.63 -4.65
CA HIS A 108 -18.88 -9.32 -4.76
C HIS A 108 -18.05 -8.23 -4.07
N VAL A 109 -18.04 -7.02 -4.66
CA VAL A 109 -17.41 -5.82 -4.09
C VAL A 109 -18.40 -4.66 -3.96
N VAL A 110 -18.40 -3.98 -2.82
CA VAL A 110 -19.12 -2.70 -2.64
C VAL A 110 -18.16 -1.56 -3.00
N ILE A 111 -18.57 -0.63 -3.84
CA ILE A 111 -17.74 0.51 -4.29
C ILE A 111 -18.46 1.85 -4.05
N PRO A 112 -17.75 2.98 -3.97
CA PRO A 112 -18.40 4.29 -4.00
C PRO A 112 -19.16 4.50 -5.32
N ASP A 113 -20.31 5.14 -5.28
CA ASP A 113 -21.09 5.54 -6.46
C ASP A 113 -20.42 6.67 -7.26
N ASP A 114 -19.40 7.31 -6.68
CA ASP A 114 -18.58 8.37 -7.25
C ASP A 114 -17.06 8.03 -7.20
N ALA A 115 -16.72 6.75 -7.30
CA ALA A 115 -15.33 6.29 -7.33
C ALA A 115 -14.53 6.88 -8.50
N TYR A 116 -13.20 6.96 -8.35
CA TYR A 116 -12.31 7.33 -9.45
C TYR A 116 -12.63 6.51 -10.72
N GLY A 117 -12.86 7.21 -11.84
CA GLY A 117 -13.32 6.57 -13.07
C GLY A 117 -12.41 5.45 -13.60
N GLY A 118 -11.11 5.47 -13.29
CA GLY A 118 -10.20 4.36 -13.60
C GLY A 118 -10.50 3.11 -12.79
N THR A 119 -10.77 3.26 -11.49
CA THR A 119 -11.18 2.18 -10.58
C THR A 119 -12.51 1.59 -11.02
N PHE A 120 -13.53 2.43 -11.24
CA PHE A 120 -14.84 1.99 -11.72
C PHE A 120 -14.72 1.23 -13.04
N ARG A 121 -14.00 1.78 -14.03
CA ARG A 121 -13.81 1.14 -15.34
C ARG A 121 -13.12 -0.20 -15.23
N LEU A 122 -12.11 -0.35 -14.37
CA LEU A 122 -11.42 -1.62 -14.18
C LEU A 122 -12.38 -2.67 -13.60
N ILE A 123 -13.17 -2.31 -12.59
CA ILE A 123 -14.15 -3.22 -11.98
C ILE A 123 -15.24 -3.60 -13.00
N ASP A 124 -15.90 -2.59 -13.59
CA ASP A 124 -17.05 -2.76 -14.47
C ASP A 124 -16.74 -3.40 -15.82
N LYS A 125 -15.54 -3.18 -16.39
CA LYS A 125 -15.20 -3.66 -17.74
C LYS A 125 -14.22 -4.82 -17.77
N VAL A 126 -13.63 -5.21 -16.63
CA VAL A 126 -12.66 -6.32 -16.56
C VAL A 126 -13.07 -7.35 -15.53
N PHE A 127 -13.35 -6.94 -14.29
CA PHE A 127 -13.63 -7.90 -13.22
C PHE A 127 -15.03 -8.51 -13.31
N THR A 128 -16.00 -7.81 -13.88
CA THR A 128 -17.32 -8.37 -14.26
C THR A 128 -17.19 -9.52 -15.25
N GLU A 129 -16.32 -9.39 -16.25
CA GLU A 129 -16.01 -10.47 -17.22
C GLU A 129 -15.27 -11.65 -16.57
N TRP A 130 -14.64 -11.45 -15.41
CA TRP A 130 -14.09 -12.52 -14.55
C TRP A 130 -15.11 -13.09 -13.56
N GLY A 131 -16.36 -12.63 -13.61
CA GLY A 131 -17.43 -13.10 -12.74
C GLY A 131 -17.44 -12.49 -11.35
N VAL A 132 -16.84 -11.31 -11.16
CA VAL A 132 -16.95 -10.53 -9.92
C VAL A 132 -18.07 -9.50 -10.08
N ASP A 133 -19.05 -9.55 -9.19
CA ASP A 133 -20.15 -8.58 -9.17
C ASP A 133 -19.79 -7.37 -8.31
N TYR A 134 -20.47 -6.24 -8.53
CA TYR A 134 -20.31 -5.08 -7.68
C TYR A 134 -21.62 -4.33 -7.42
N THR A 135 -21.69 -3.62 -6.29
CA THR A 135 -22.78 -2.70 -5.97
C THR A 135 -22.20 -1.32 -5.65
N PRO A 136 -22.53 -0.28 -6.44
CA PRO A 136 -22.18 1.10 -6.12
C PRO A 136 -23.10 1.65 -5.03
N VAL A 137 -22.52 2.35 -4.04
CA VAL A 137 -23.26 2.98 -2.94
C VAL A 137 -22.67 4.33 -2.57
N ALA A 138 -23.51 5.25 -2.09
CA ALA A 138 -23.03 6.44 -1.40
C ALA A 138 -22.45 6.02 -0.03
N LEU A 139 -21.13 5.97 0.11
CA LEU A 139 -20.48 5.43 1.32
C LEU A 139 -20.71 6.26 2.59
N ALA A 140 -21.21 7.49 2.45
CA ALA A 140 -21.67 8.30 3.59
C ALA A 140 -22.96 7.75 4.23
N ASP A 141 -23.74 6.95 3.49
CA ASP A 141 -24.94 6.27 3.97
C ASP A 141 -24.58 4.86 4.47
N LEU A 142 -24.39 4.74 5.78
CA LEU A 142 -24.02 3.47 6.42
C LEU A 142 -25.12 2.40 6.33
N ASP A 143 -26.39 2.79 6.17
CA ASP A 143 -27.47 1.82 5.98
C ASP A 143 -27.43 1.26 4.56
N ALA A 144 -27.20 2.11 3.55
CA ALA A 144 -26.96 1.64 2.18
C ALA A 144 -25.74 0.72 2.09
N VAL A 145 -24.65 1.00 2.83
CA VAL A 145 -23.49 0.10 2.93
C VAL A 145 -23.89 -1.26 3.52
N ARG A 146 -24.69 -1.30 4.59
CA ARG A 146 -25.17 -2.55 5.20
C ARG A 146 -26.02 -3.37 4.24
N ASP A 147 -26.93 -2.70 3.53
CA ASP A 147 -27.88 -3.34 2.63
C ASP A 147 -27.21 -3.90 1.37
N ALA A 148 -26.11 -3.29 0.91
CA ALA A 148 -25.33 -3.77 -0.22
C ALA A 148 -24.49 -5.02 0.08
N ILE A 149 -24.25 -5.35 1.35
CA ILE A 149 -23.45 -6.52 1.72
C ILE A 149 -24.26 -7.81 1.57
N THR A 150 -23.83 -8.64 0.62
CA THR A 150 -24.32 -10.01 0.41
C THR A 150 -23.37 -11.06 1.02
N PRO A 151 -23.79 -12.34 1.16
CA PRO A 151 -22.89 -13.44 1.56
C PRO A 151 -21.65 -13.63 0.66
N ARG A 152 -21.70 -13.12 -0.58
CA ARG A 152 -20.60 -13.17 -1.55
C ARG A 152 -19.64 -11.98 -1.44
N THR A 153 -19.96 -10.99 -0.61
CA THR A 153 -19.13 -9.79 -0.48
C THR A 153 -17.80 -10.15 0.16
N ARG A 154 -16.71 -9.70 -0.44
CA ARG A 154 -15.35 -9.90 0.07
C ARG A 154 -14.60 -8.60 0.29
N LEU A 155 -15.03 -7.52 -0.37
CA LEU A 155 -14.37 -6.24 -0.31
C LEU A 155 -15.39 -5.09 -0.23
N ILE A 156 -15.12 -4.11 0.63
CA ILE A 156 -15.64 -2.75 0.53
C ILE A 156 -14.49 -1.87 0.09
N TRP A 157 -14.60 -1.31 -1.11
CA TRP A 157 -13.69 -0.30 -1.62
C TRP A 157 -14.15 1.06 -1.11
N VAL A 158 -13.25 1.82 -0.50
CA VAL A 158 -13.51 3.15 0.03
C VAL A 158 -12.57 4.13 -0.64
N GLU A 159 -13.10 5.25 -1.12
CA GLU A 159 -12.33 6.42 -1.53
C GLU A 159 -12.87 7.58 -0.71
N THR A 160 -12.02 8.25 0.08
CA THR A 160 -12.47 9.37 0.93
C THR A 160 -11.31 10.33 1.22
N PRO A 161 -11.43 11.62 0.82
CA PRO A 161 -12.50 12.17 -0.02
C PRO A 161 -12.53 11.57 -1.45
N THR A 162 -13.71 11.47 -2.05
CA THR A 162 -13.88 10.98 -3.43
C THR A 162 -13.50 12.03 -4.47
N ASN A 163 -13.14 11.61 -5.68
CA ASN A 163 -12.86 12.52 -6.80
C ASN A 163 -13.89 12.40 -7.93
N PRO A 164 -14.59 13.48 -8.34
CA PRO A 164 -14.35 14.90 -8.01
C PRO A 164 -15.27 15.49 -6.94
N LEU A 165 -16.24 14.72 -6.43
CA LEU A 165 -17.32 15.26 -5.58
C LEU A 165 -16.91 15.50 -4.13
N LEU A 166 -15.75 14.96 -3.70
CA LEU A 166 -15.19 15.11 -2.36
C LEU A 166 -16.13 14.59 -1.26
N SER A 167 -16.91 13.56 -1.57
CA SER A 167 -17.73 12.84 -0.61
C SER A 167 -16.85 12.21 0.47
N ILE A 168 -17.31 12.25 1.72
CA ILE A 168 -16.58 11.72 2.88
C ILE A 168 -17.27 10.45 3.38
N ALA A 169 -16.48 9.40 3.60
CA ALA A 169 -16.92 8.15 4.21
C ALA A 169 -16.33 8.00 5.62
N ASP A 170 -17.11 7.48 6.56
CA ASP A 170 -16.62 7.10 7.89
C ASP A 170 -15.93 5.74 7.83
N ILE A 171 -14.60 5.75 7.70
CA ILE A 171 -13.77 4.53 7.58
C ILE A 171 -13.97 3.61 8.80
N GLY A 172 -14.06 4.18 10.01
CA GLY A 172 -14.21 3.40 11.24
C GLY A 172 -15.55 2.68 11.29
N ALA A 173 -16.63 3.41 10.99
CA ALA A 173 -17.96 2.83 10.96
C ALA A 173 -18.12 1.77 9.85
N ILE A 174 -17.51 1.98 8.68
CA ILE A 174 -17.49 0.98 7.60
C ILE A 174 -16.69 -0.26 8.02
N ALA A 175 -15.54 -0.10 8.66
CA ALA A 175 -14.76 -1.20 9.22
C ALA A 175 -15.58 -2.02 10.23
N ASP A 176 -16.32 -1.36 11.12
CA ASP A 176 -17.18 -2.03 12.10
C ASP A 176 -18.34 -2.80 11.45
N ILE A 177 -18.88 -2.32 10.32
CA ILE A 177 -19.88 -3.06 9.53
C ILE A 177 -19.28 -4.31 8.87
N ALA A 178 -18.04 -4.20 8.38
CA ALA A 178 -17.35 -5.24 7.60
C ALA A 178 -16.82 -6.39 8.48
N ARG A 179 -16.23 -6.07 9.63
CA ARG A 179 -15.59 -7.02 10.57
C ARG A 179 -16.42 -8.28 10.89
N PRO A 180 -17.68 -8.20 11.36
CA PRO A 180 -18.45 -9.39 11.74
C PRO A 180 -18.77 -10.31 10.56
N ARG A 181 -18.58 -9.84 9.33
CA ARG A 181 -18.85 -10.57 8.08
C ARG A 181 -17.59 -11.05 7.38
N SER A 182 -16.40 -10.83 7.98
CA SER A 182 -15.09 -11.13 7.38
C SER A 182 -14.91 -10.50 6.00
N VAL A 183 -15.50 -9.32 5.79
CA VAL A 183 -15.33 -8.52 4.57
C VAL A 183 -14.13 -7.60 4.76
N LYS A 184 -13.23 -7.53 3.78
CA LYS A 184 -12.05 -6.67 3.83
C LYS A 184 -12.42 -5.24 3.47
N VAL A 185 -11.75 -4.26 4.08
CA VAL A 185 -11.88 -2.84 3.77
C VAL A 185 -10.58 -2.33 3.16
N LEU A 186 -10.66 -1.83 1.92
CA LEU A 186 -9.55 -1.16 1.25
C LEU A 186 -9.88 0.31 1.11
N VAL A 187 -8.97 1.18 1.56
CA VAL A 187 -9.11 2.63 1.43
C VAL A 187 -8.10 3.16 0.40
N ASP A 188 -8.60 3.70 -0.70
CA ASP A 188 -7.81 4.56 -1.59
C ASP A 188 -7.59 5.90 -0.86
N ASN A 189 -6.38 6.05 -0.31
CA ASN A 189 -5.98 7.19 0.50
C ASN A 189 -5.23 8.25 -0.34
N THR A 190 -5.35 8.20 -1.67
CA THR A 190 -4.60 9.07 -2.58
C THR A 190 -4.83 10.55 -2.31
N PHE A 191 -6.08 10.96 -2.05
CA PHE A 191 -6.43 12.38 -1.87
C PHE A 191 -6.00 12.93 -0.51
N ALA A 192 -6.23 12.18 0.56
CA ALA A 192 -5.89 12.63 1.91
C ALA A 192 -4.39 12.44 2.21
N SER A 193 -3.77 11.39 1.67
CA SER A 193 -2.39 10.97 1.95
C SER A 193 -2.16 10.61 3.43
N PRO A 194 -1.02 9.97 3.79
CA PRO A 194 -0.69 9.71 5.19
C PRO A 194 -0.53 10.99 6.03
N ALA A 195 -0.46 12.16 5.39
CA ALA A 195 -0.30 13.45 6.07
C ALA A 195 -1.50 13.83 6.93
N VAL A 196 -2.73 13.48 6.53
CA VAL A 196 -3.95 13.86 7.26
C VAL A 196 -4.94 12.72 7.48
N GLN A 197 -4.70 11.52 6.93
CA GLN A 197 -5.56 10.35 7.15
C GLN A 197 -4.72 9.07 7.26
N GLN A 198 -5.04 8.23 8.25
CA GLN A 198 -4.33 6.99 8.56
C GLN A 198 -5.34 5.82 8.59
N PRO A 199 -5.75 5.28 7.43
CA PRO A 199 -6.89 4.36 7.37
C PRO A 199 -6.67 3.05 8.13
N LEU A 200 -5.45 2.52 8.20
CA LEU A 200 -5.14 1.31 8.98
C LEU A 200 -5.47 1.52 10.47
N ALA A 201 -5.15 2.70 11.03
CA ALA A 201 -5.50 3.05 12.40
C ALA A 201 -7.01 3.22 12.63
N LEU A 202 -7.77 3.45 11.56
CA LEU A 202 -9.23 3.53 11.56
C LEU A 202 -9.90 2.15 11.30
N GLY A 203 -9.11 1.10 11.08
CA GLY A 203 -9.61 -0.26 10.92
C GLY A 203 -9.71 -0.78 9.48
N ALA A 204 -9.16 -0.06 8.49
CA ALA A 204 -8.99 -0.61 7.16
C ALA A 204 -7.98 -1.78 7.16
N ASP A 205 -8.15 -2.74 6.26
CA ASP A 205 -7.20 -3.84 6.07
C ASP A 205 -6.08 -3.46 5.10
N VAL A 206 -6.38 -2.61 4.12
CA VAL A 206 -5.46 -2.21 3.04
C VAL A 206 -5.58 -0.72 2.79
N VAL A 207 -4.44 -0.05 2.64
CA VAL A 207 -4.35 1.31 2.11
C VAL A 207 -3.77 1.25 0.72
N LEU A 208 -4.46 1.87 -0.24
CA LEU A 208 -3.97 2.07 -1.59
C LEU A 208 -3.56 3.53 -1.79
N HIS A 209 -2.47 3.73 -2.54
CA HIS A 209 -2.08 5.03 -3.06
C HIS A 209 -1.83 4.98 -4.55
N SER A 210 -2.29 6.01 -5.25
CA SER A 210 -1.62 6.50 -6.45
C SER A 210 -0.48 7.43 -6.03
N THR A 211 0.73 6.90 -5.96
CA THR A 211 1.91 7.71 -5.58
C THR A 211 2.22 8.79 -6.62
N THR A 212 1.62 8.72 -7.79
CA THR A 212 1.60 9.78 -8.83
C THR A 212 1.13 11.15 -8.30
N LYS A 213 0.32 11.18 -7.24
CA LYS A 213 -0.32 12.40 -6.72
C LYS A 213 0.50 13.03 -5.59
N TYR A 214 -0.06 13.18 -4.39
CA TYR A 214 0.60 13.92 -3.31
C TYR A 214 1.90 13.29 -2.82
N ILE A 215 2.04 11.95 -2.87
CA ILE A 215 3.28 11.27 -2.47
C ILE A 215 4.43 11.62 -3.41
N GLY A 216 4.21 11.55 -4.72
CA GLY A 216 5.20 11.93 -5.72
C GLY A 216 5.38 13.43 -5.78
N GLY A 217 4.29 14.21 -5.71
CA GLY A 217 4.27 15.66 -5.47
C GLY A 217 4.80 16.56 -6.59
N HIS A 218 5.62 16.00 -7.49
CA HIS A 218 6.41 16.77 -8.47
C HIS A 218 5.94 16.57 -9.92
N SER A 219 4.84 15.81 -10.13
CA SER A 219 4.19 15.61 -11.43
C SER A 219 5.08 14.99 -12.52
N ASP A 220 6.07 14.19 -12.12
CA ASP A 220 7.11 13.59 -12.97
C ASP A 220 7.20 12.05 -12.85
N VAL A 221 6.49 11.46 -11.89
CA VAL A 221 6.48 10.02 -11.63
C VAL A 221 5.06 9.48 -11.64
N VAL A 222 4.85 8.34 -12.32
CA VAL A 222 3.66 7.51 -12.17
C VAL A 222 4.00 6.31 -11.31
N GLY A 223 3.20 6.07 -10.28
CA GLY A 223 3.40 4.96 -9.36
C GLY A 223 2.17 4.67 -8.51
N GLY A 224 2.23 3.56 -7.79
CA GLY A 224 1.22 3.17 -6.80
C GLY A 224 1.82 2.37 -5.65
N ALA A 225 1.05 2.21 -4.58
CA ALA A 225 1.45 1.42 -3.43
C ALA A 225 0.24 0.75 -2.77
N LEU A 226 0.47 -0.43 -2.19
CA LEU A 226 -0.44 -1.09 -1.25
C LEU A 226 0.26 -1.21 0.10
N VAL A 227 -0.39 -0.80 1.18
CA VAL A 227 0.11 -0.93 2.56
C VAL A 227 -0.88 -1.75 3.38
N THR A 228 -0.39 -2.67 4.21
CA THR A 228 -1.21 -3.53 5.08
C THR A 228 -0.44 -4.00 6.32
N ASP A 229 -1.17 -4.43 7.35
CA ASP A 229 -0.63 -5.11 8.53
C ASP A 229 -0.76 -6.64 8.47
N ASP A 230 -1.46 -7.14 7.46
CA ASP A 230 -1.79 -8.55 7.25
C ASP A 230 -0.69 -9.23 6.41
N GLU A 231 0.00 -10.18 7.01
CA GLU A 231 1.13 -10.91 6.39
C GLU A 231 0.65 -11.81 5.23
N GLU A 232 -0.57 -12.33 5.29
CA GLU A 232 -1.12 -13.14 4.20
C GLU A 232 -1.44 -12.28 2.98
N LEU A 233 -1.98 -11.07 3.20
CA LEU A 233 -2.19 -10.09 2.13
C LEU A 233 -0.87 -9.61 1.54
N ASP A 234 0.14 -9.31 2.36
CA ASP A 234 1.47 -8.94 1.85
C ASP A 234 2.08 -10.04 0.98
N ALA A 235 1.98 -11.31 1.41
CA ALA A 235 2.46 -12.44 0.63
C ALA A 235 1.71 -12.57 -0.71
N ALA A 236 0.38 -12.39 -0.72
CA ALA A 236 -0.43 -12.40 -1.93
C ALA A 236 -0.07 -11.25 -2.89
N PHE A 237 0.11 -10.03 -2.36
CA PHE A 237 0.55 -8.87 -3.14
C PHE A 237 1.95 -9.06 -3.70
N GLY A 238 2.89 -9.60 -2.91
CA GLY A 238 4.26 -9.89 -3.35
C GLY A 238 4.30 -10.95 -4.45
N PHE A 239 3.49 -12.01 -4.32
CA PHE A 239 3.35 -13.03 -5.36
C PHE A 239 2.87 -12.43 -6.68
N LEU A 240 1.83 -11.59 -6.65
CA LEU A 240 1.28 -10.94 -7.85
C LEU A 240 2.19 -9.84 -8.41
N GLN A 241 2.81 -9.03 -7.55
CA GLN A 241 3.79 -8.01 -7.94
C GLN A 241 4.94 -8.65 -8.74
N ASN A 242 5.45 -9.79 -8.26
CA ASN A 242 6.47 -10.55 -8.96
C ASN A 242 5.92 -11.22 -10.22
N GLY A 243 4.82 -11.98 -10.10
CA GLY A 243 4.27 -12.83 -11.16
C GLY A 243 3.69 -12.06 -12.35
N ALA A 244 2.90 -11.01 -12.08
CA ALA A 244 2.35 -10.12 -13.11
C ALA A 244 3.35 -9.04 -13.55
N GLY A 245 4.36 -8.74 -12.73
CA GLY A 245 5.48 -7.88 -13.11
C GLY A 245 5.14 -6.41 -13.26
N ALA A 246 4.03 -5.93 -12.68
CA ALA A 246 3.62 -4.53 -12.69
C ALA A 246 4.45 -3.67 -11.71
N VAL A 247 5.77 -3.78 -11.82
CA VAL A 247 6.73 -3.16 -10.92
C VAL A 247 7.12 -1.76 -11.39
N PRO A 248 7.34 -0.83 -10.46
CA PRO A 248 7.79 0.52 -10.77
C PRO A 248 9.22 0.54 -11.32
N ALA A 249 9.57 1.62 -12.02
CA ALA A 249 10.91 1.79 -12.57
C ALA A 249 11.97 1.93 -11.46
N ARG A 250 13.20 1.47 -11.74
CA ARG A 250 14.31 1.50 -10.77
C ARG A 250 14.83 2.91 -10.45
N SER A 251 14.55 3.89 -11.31
CA SER A 251 15.18 5.22 -11.31
C SER A 251 14.25 6.37 -10.94
N THR A 252 12.97 6.11 -10.64
CA THR A 252 11.93 7.14 -10.48
C THR A 252 11.67 7.51 -9.01
N TYR A 253 12.66 7.32 -8.13
CA TYR A 253 12.52 7.62 -6.70
C TYR A 253 13.61 8.58 -6.28
N THR A 254 13.44 9.84 -6.65
CA THR A 254 14.26 10.96 -6.19
C THR A 254 13.36 12.05 -5.66
#